data_AF-A0A2N1RAP2-F1
#
_entry.id   AF-A0A2N1RAP2-F1
#
_cell.length_a   1.000
_cell.length_b   1.000
_cell.length_c   1.000
_cell.angle_alpha   90.00
_cell.angle_beta   90.00
_cell.angle_gamma   90.00
#
_symmetry.space_group_name_H-M   'P 1'
#
loop_
_entity.id
_entity.type
_entity.pdbx_description
1 polymer ?
#
loop_
_entity_poly.entity_id
_entity_poly.type
_entity_poly.pdbx_seq_one_letter_code
_entity_poly.pdbx_strand_id
1 'polypeptide(L)'
;MVRDELQATARLAHLDLTEDEAAAELPAFELMLEYFAAMKAADEDEGTAGLFAVQSSGSSSTGNRLRLDINNNNNQNSNPLLDLAGELLDRAPQSENRFIVIPNVL
;
A
#
# COMPACT_ATOMS: atom_id res chain seq x y z
N MET A 1 -14.61 -19.75 -9.85
CA MET A 1 -13.95 -19.77 -8.53
C MET A 1 -12.67 -18.94 -8.57
N VAL A 2 -11.58 -19.36 -9.23
CA VAL A 2 -10.33 -18.57 -9.26
C VAL A 2 -10.49 -17.21 -9.96
N ARG A 3 -11.25 -17.14 -11.06
CA ARG A 3 -11.56 -15.88 -11.76
C ARG A 3 -12.37 -14.90 -10.89
N ASP A 4 -13.31 -15.42 -10.11
CA ASP A 4 -14.13 -14.61 -9.20
C ASP A 4 -13.27 -14.05 -8.05
N GLU A 5 -12.29 -14.83 -7.58
CA GLU A 5 -11.30 -14.40 -6.59
C GLU A 5 -10.35 -13.34 -7.14
N LEU A 6 -9.84 -13.52 -8.36
CA LEU A 6 -9.04 -12.51 -9.05
C LEU A 6 -9.79 -11.17 -9.14
N GLN A 7 -11.06 -11.21 -9.54
CA GLN A 7 -11.89 -10.01 -9.64
C GLN A 7 -12.18 -9.39 -8.25
N ALA A 8 -12.40 -10.21 -7.23
CA ALA A 8 -12.59 -9.73 -5.86
C ALA A 8 -11.32 -9.05 -5.32
N THR A 9 -10.14 -9.62 -5.57
CA THR A 9 -8.86 -9.04 -5.19
C THR A 9 -8.58 -7.74 -5.93
N ALA A 10 -8.89 -7.68 -7.23
CA ALA A 10 -8.76 -6.45 -8.02
C ALA A 10 -9.64 -5.32 -7.47
N ARG A 11 -10.90 -5.63 -7.12
CA ARG A 11 -11.80 -4.65 -6.48
C ARG A 11 -11.28 -4.16 -5.14
N LEU A 12 -10.71 -5.06 -4.33
CA LEU A 12 -10.10 -4.68 -3.04
C LEU A 12 -8.90 -3.76 -3.22
N ALA A 13 -8.14 -3.95 -4.29
CA ALA A 13 -6.99 -3.11 -4.66
C ALA A 13 -7.37 -1.83 -5.42
N HIS A 14 -8.67 -1.54 -5.60
CA HIS A 14 -9.17 -0.44 -6.43
C HIS A 14 -8.65 -0.49 -7.89
N LEU A 15 -8.51 -1.71 -8.43
CA LEU A 15 -8.13 -1.93 -9.83
C LEU A 15 -9.36 -2.31 -10.65
N ASP A 16 -9.67 -1.49 -11.64
CA ASP A 16 -10.74 -1.74 -12.61
C ASP A 16 -10.22 -2.62 -13.74
N LEU A 17 -10.30 -3.94 -13.56
CA LEU A 17 -9.98 -4.90 -14.62
C LEU A 17 -11.19 -5.13 -15.52
N THR A 18 -10.97 -4.97 -16.82
CA THR A 18 -11.92 -5.47 -17.82
C THR A 18 -11.90 -7.00 -17.88
N GLU A 19 -12.92 -7.60 -18.48
CA GLU A 19 -13.03 -9.06 -18.56
C GLU A 19 -11.90 -9.70 -19.39
N ASP A 20 -11.45 -8.98 -20.42
CA ASP A 20 -10.35 -9.43 -21.29
C ASP A 20 -9.00 -9.36 -20.56
N GLU A 21 -8.78 -8.31 -19.75
CA GLU A 21 -7.59 -8.18 -18.91
C GLU A 21 -7.58 -9.22 -17.80
N ALA A 22 -8.72 -9.46 -17.15
CA ALA A 22 -8.84 -10.50 -16.14
C ALA A 22 -8.54 -11.89 -16.73
N ALA A 23 -8.98 -12.17 -17.97
CA ALA A 23 -8.67 -13.41 -18.65
C ALA A 23 -7.18 -13.53 -19.05
N ALA A 24 -6.54 -12.43 -19.42
CA ALA A 24 -5.12 -12.40 -19.76
C ALA A 24 -4.20 -12.58 -18.54
N GLU A 25 -4.58 -12.04 -17.39
CA GLU A 25 -3.79 -12.07 -16.15
C GLU A 25 -4.06 -13.32 -15.29
N LEU A 26 -5.16 -14.04 -15.54
CA LEU A 26 -5.52 -15.26 -14.80
C LEU A 26 -4.40 -16.31 -14.74
N PRO A 27 -3.67 -16.62 -15.83
CA PRO A 27 -2.57 -17.59 -15.77
C PRO A 27 -1.41 -17.15 -14.86
N ALA A 28 -1.11 -15.85 -14.83
CA ALA A 28 -0.06 -15.30 -13.97
C ALA A 28 -0.48 -15.33 -12.50
N PHE A 29 -1.75 -15.04 -12.23
CA PHE A 29 -2.34 -15.14 -10.90
C PHE A 29 -2.34 -16.58 -10.37
N GLU A 30 -2.70 -17.56 -11.20
CA GLU A 30 -2.67 -18.98 -10.83
C GLU A 30 -1.24 -19.47 -10.51
N LEU A 31 -0.26 -19.09 -11.34
CA LEU A 31 1.15 -19.43 -11.09
C LEU A 31 1.64 -18.88 -9.75
N MET A 32 1.22 -17.66 -9.41
CA MET A 32 1.57 -17.03 -8.14
C MET A 32 0.93 -17.77 -6.95
N LEU A 33 -0.33 -18.18 -7.07
CA LEU A 33 -1.01 -18.96 -6.04
C LEU A 33 -0.35 -20.33 -5.84
N GLU A 34 0.03 -21.01 -6.92
CA GLU A 34 0.75 -22.28 -6.84
C GLU A 34 2.10 -22.12 -6.13
N TYR A 35 2.84 -21.07 -6.47
CA TYR A 35 4.11 -20.77 -5.82
C TYR A 35 3.95 -20.56 -4.31
N PHE A 36 2.94 -19.78 -3.89
CA PHE A 36 2.68 -19.56 -2.47
C PHE A 36 2.16 -20.81 -1.76
N ALA A 37 1.38 -21.66 -2.43
CA ALA A 37 0.94 -22.93 -1.88
C ALA A 37 2.14 -23.87 -1.63
N ALA A 38 3.08 -23.94 -2.57
CA ALA A 38 4.32 -24.70 -2.42
C ALA A 38 5.21 -24.14 -1.29
N MET A 39 5.30 -22.81 -1.17
CA MET A 39 6.04 -22.16 -0.08
C MET A 39 5.42 -22.45 1.28
N LYS A 40 4.09 -22.39 1.40
CA LYS A 40 3.36 -22.73 2.63
C LYS A 40 3.61 -24.18 3.03
N ALA A 41 3.56 -25.10 2.08
CA ALA A 41 3.82 -26.52 2.34
C ALA A 41 5.26 -26.76 2.86
N ALA A 42 6.22 -25.94 2.45
CA ALA A 42 7.60 -26.00 2.94
C ALA A 42 7.81 -25.30 4.30
N ASP A 43 6.99 -24.29 4.64
CA ASP A 43 7.06 -23.52 5.89
C ASP A 43 6.39 -24.24 7.08
N GLU A 44 5.51 -25.21 6.83
CA GLU A 44 4.82 -25.99 7.87
C GLU A 44 5.74 -26.98 8.63
N ASP A 45 6.99 -27.19 8.18
CA ASP A 45 7.97 -28.11 8.80
C ASP A 45 8.80 -27.46 9.94
N GLU A 46 8.85 -26.13 10.06
CA GLU A 46 9.48 -25.45 11.19
C GLU A 46 8.55 -24.35 11.70
N GLY A 47 8.00 -24.54 12.91
CA GLY A 47 6.99 -23.69 13.55
C GLY A 47 7.41 -22.26 13.88
N THR A 48 7.83 -21.50 12.88
CA THR A 48 8.16 -20.08 12.94
C THR A 48 7.39 -19.30 11.86
N ALA A 49 6.07 -19.47 11.84
CA ALA A 49 5.17 -18.49 11.22
C ALA A 49 5.28 -17.16 12.01
N GLY A 50 6.29 -16.36 11.71
CA GLY A 50 6.74 -15.31 12.62
C GLY A 50 7.42 -14.14 11.92
N LEU A 51 6.66 -13.41 11.09
CA LEU A 51 6.71 -11.94 10.98
C LEU A 51 8.06 -11.23 10.67
N PHE A 52 9.14 -11.92 10.32
CA PHE A 52 10.49 -11.31 10.26
C PHE A 52 11.39 -11.73 9.08
N ALA A 53 10.86 -12.31 8.00
CA ALA A 53 11.70 -12.80 6.90
C ALA A 53 11.73 -11.91 5.63
N VAL A 54 11.12 -10.72 5.63
CA VAL A 54 11.57 -9.66 4.71
C VAL A 54 12.58 -8.84 5.48
N GLN A 55 13.87 -9.18 5.31
CA GLN A 55 15.00 -8.37 5.75
C GLN A 55 15.04 -7.04 4.97
N SER A 56 14.01 -6.20 5.13
CA SER A 56 14.20 -4.76 5.14
C SER A 56 14.85 -4.45 6.47
N SER A 57 16.05 -3.88 6.43
CA SER A 57 16.90 -3.49 7.55
C SER A 57 16.25 -2.45 8.49
N GLY A 58 15.16 -2.84 9.13
CA GLY A 58 14.56 -2.18 10.28
C GLY A 58 14.57 -3.18 11.41
N SER A 59 15.72 -3.33 12.08
CA SER A 59 15.79 -4.01 13.36
C SER A 59 14.71 -3.39 14.26
N SER A 60 13.64 -4.14 14.47
CA SER A 60 12.52 -3.70 15.28
C SER A 60 13.02 -3.65 16.71
N SER A 61 13.30 -2.44 17.21
CA SER A 61 13.43 -2.21 18.64
C SER A 61 12.16 -2.74 19.30
N THR A 62 12.28 -3.79 20.10
CA THR A 62 11.22 -4.41 20.91
C THR A 62 10.81 -3.46 22.04
N GLY A 63 10.20 -2.34 21.67
CA GLY A 63 9.70 -1.33 22.58
C GLY A 63 8.62 -0.49 21.90
N ASN A 64 7.71 0.06 22.70
CA ASN A 64 6.70 0.97 22.19
C ASN A 64 7.39 2.15 21.52
N ARG A 65 7.13 2.34 20.22
CA ARG A 65 7.56 3.54 19.49
C ARG A 65 6.71 4.71 19.97
N LEU A 66 7.17 5.37 21.03
CA LEU A 66 6.58 6.62 21.50
C LEU A 66 7.06 7.75 20.60
N ARG A 67 6.13 8.48 20.00
CA ARG A 67 6.43 9.76 19.36
C ARG A 67 6.60 10.81 20.45
N LEU A 68 7.63 11.64 20.34
CA LEU A 68 7.84 12.76 21.25
C LEU A 68 6.85 13.88 20.91
N ASP A 69 6.10 14.36 21.91
CA ASP A 69 5.12 15.45 21.76
C ASP A 69 5.83 16.82 21.80
N ILE A 70 6.74 17.03 20.85
CA ILE A 70 7.27 18.35 20.56
C ILE A 70 6.30 19.00 19.59
N ASN A 71 5.88 20.23 19.91
CA ASN A 71 5.24 21.10 18.95
C ASN A 71 6.25 21.39 17.85
N ASN A 72 6.20 20.59 16.78
CA ASN A 72 6.93 20.79 15.55
C ASN A 72 6.27 21.99 14.85
N ASN A 73 6.41 23.16 15.47
CA ASN A 73 6.16 24.42 14.81
C ASN A 73 7.10 24.41 13.61
N ASN A 74 6.52 24.30 12.43
CA ASN A 74 7.17 24.37 11.12
C ASN A 74 7.83 25.75 10.95
N ASN A 75 8.79 26.10 11.81
CA ASN A 75 9.43 27.40 12.01
C ASN A 75 10.93 27.24 12.30
N GLN A 76 11.53 26.13 11.85
CA GLN A 76 12.99 26.06 11.74
C GLN A 76 13.40 26.87 10.51
N ASN A 77 14.43 27.69 10.65
CA ASN A 77 14.90 28.73 9.70
C ASN A 77 15.39 28.19 8.32
N SER A 78 14.97 26.97 7.96
CA SER A 78 15.21 26.22 6.74
C SER A 78 13.94 25.49 6.27
N ASN A 79 12.74 26.03 6.57
CA ASN A 79 11.48 25.49 6.09
C ASN A 79 11.30 25.75 4.58
N PRO A 80 11.21 24.72 3.73
CA PRO A 80 10.53 24.85 2.43
C PRO A 80 9.00 25.03 2.59
N LEU A 81 8.47 25.04 3.82
CA LEU A 81 7.03 25.03 4.10
C LEU A 81 6.27 26.34 3.90
N LEU A 82 6.92 27.49 3.64
CA LEU A 82 6.19 28.73 3.37
C LEU A 82 5.20 28.60 2.20
N ASP A 83 5.42 27.61 1.33
CA ASP A 83 4.54 27.27 0.22
C ASP A 83 4.32 25.75 0.05
N LEU A 84 4.47 24.95 1.11
CA LEU A 84 4.22 23.50 0.99
C LEU A 84 2.75 23.22 0.65
N ALA A 85 1.82 24.04 1.18
CA ALA A 85 0.43 23.91 0.82
C ALA A 85 0.19 24.17 -0.68
N GLY A 86 0.88 25.15 -1.28
CA GLY A 86 0.87 25.39 -2.72
C GLY A 86 1.51 24.24 -3.49
N GLU A 87 2.71 23.80 -3.09
CA GLU A 87 3.42 22.69 -3.72
C GLU A 87 2.63 21.38 -3.71
N LEU A 88 1.95 21.08 -2.59
CA LEU A 88 1.08 19.89 -2.49
C LEU A 88 -0.14 20.00 -3.39
N LEU A 89 -0.68 21.21 -3.57
CA LEU A 89 -1.81 21.45 -4.45
C LEU A 89 -1.44 21.44 -5.93
N ASP A 90 -0.25 21.90 -6.29
CA ASP A 90 0.26 21.85 -7.65
C ASP A 90 0.48 20.40 -8.12
N ARG A 91 0.73 19.48 -7.18
CA ARG A 91 0.84 18.04 -7.43
C ARG A 91 -0.51 17.31 -7.40
N ALA A 92 -1.58 17.97 -6.93
CA ALA A 92 -2.89 17.35 -6.90
C ALA A 92 -3.48 17.29 -8.32
N PRO A 93 -4.12 16.17 -8.71
CA PRO A 93 -4.71 16.04 -10.05
C PRO A 93 -5.82 17.06 -10.30
N GLN A 94 -6.60 17.42 -9.27
CA GLN A 94 -7.57 18.50 -9.29
C GLN A 94 -7.60 19.19 -7.93
N SER A 95 -7.55 20.52 -7.93
CA SER A 95 -7.68 21.33 -6.72
C SER A 95 -8.61 22.53 -6.95
N GLU A 96 -9.39 22.89 -5.93
CA GLU A 96 -10.27 24.04 -5.91
C GLU A 96 -10.22 24.70 -4.53
N ASN A 97 -10.05 26.02 -4.48
CA ASN A 97 -10.09 26.82 -3.23
C ASN A 97 -9.22 26.31 -2.07
N ARG A 98 -8.04 25.75 -2.39
CA ARG A 98 -7.11 25.10 -1.43
C ARG A 98 -7.50 23.70 -0.95
N PHE A 99 -8.41 23.04 -1.65
CA PHE A 99 -8.83 21.67 -1.38
C PHE A 99 -8.54 20.76 -2.59
N ILE A 100 -8.32 19.47 -2.33
CA ILE A 100 -8.26 18.44 -3.36
C ILE A 100 -9.69 18.05 -3.71
N VAL A 101 -10.02 18.08 -5.00
CA VAL A 101 -11.36 17.74 -5.48
C VAL A 101 -11.40 16.24 -5.80
N ILE A 102 -12.38 15.55 -5.23
CA ILE A 102 -12.66 14.13 -5.49
C ILE A 102 -14.07 14.05 -6.10
N PRO A 103 -14.27 13.27 -7.17
CA PRO A 103 -15.60 13.04 -7.72
C PRO A 103 -16.57 12.57 -6.63
N ASN A 104 -17.79 13.09 -6.65
CA ASN A 104 -18.79 12.73 -5.66
C ASN A 104 -19.09 11.22 -5.73
N VAL A 105 -18.97 10.54 -4.59
CA VAL A 105 -19.36 9.13 -4.44
C VAL A 105 -20.81 9.11 -3.95
N LEU A 106 -21.73 8.66 -4.81
CA LEU A 106 -23.14 8.41 -4.50
C LEU A 106 -23.35 6.93 -4.17
#